data_AF-A0AAW2FQQ8-F1
#
_entry.id   AF-A0AAW2FQQ8-F1
#
_cell.length_a   1.000
_cell.length_b   1.000
_cell.length_c   1.000
_cell.angle_alpha   90.00
_cell.angle_beta   90.00
_cell.angle_gamma   90.00
#
_symmetry.space_group_name_H-M   'P 1'
#
loop_
_entity.id
_entity.type
_entity.pdbx_description
1 polymer ?
#
loop_
_entity_poly.entity_id
_entity_poly.type
_entity_poly.pdbx_seq_one_letter_code
_entity_poly.pdbx_strand_id
1 'polypeptide(L)'
;MSLIMEAFARAPDPLTKDGDLATNWKSWKEDFIIFLKLTGYINKPSDDRANLLKNRIGKIGIDAIQNIPFDDEKEKDDMDILIVKLEEYFNPPKNEVVERYQFFTTCKKPNESIEEHINVLKEKAKTCNFNDMTDSFIRDKIVRDTNDKMLRKKFFDVKNLDLKKLIEIYHDYNINIEKMRQITESSKEKQIPKANKEKPATKDNKEKQATKDNKEKQATKDNKEKQATKNNKEKPDNKDNKEKQVPKNSKKNQATKDSKEKKEYTTNNFPSPPQFPNPKKNCWRCDQQHPIGKCPAWGSKCTKCNDINHFSHCCKGFKTNADEVINCHLKVK
;
A
#
# COMPACT_ATOMS: atom_id res chain seq x y z
N MET A 1 51.80 -29.71 -28.16
CA MET A 1 50.59 -30.30 -27.54
C MET A 1 49.59 -29.18 -27.25
N SER A 2 48.80 -28.73 -28.24
CA SER A 2 47.82 -27.63 -28.03
C SER A 2 46.64 -27.64 -29.02
N LEU A 3 46.30 -28.82 -29.57
CA LEU A 3 45.26 -29.00 -30.60
C LEU A 3 44.32 -30.19 -30.27
N ILE A 4 44.24 -30.58 -29.00
CA ILE A 4 43.42 -31.73 -28.53
C ILE A 4 42.61 -31.34 -27.27
N MET A 5 42.17 -30.08 -27.21
CA MET A 5 41.27 -29.54 -26.18
C MET A 5 40.04 -28.81 -26.76
N GLU A 6 40.04 -28.49 -28.07
CA GLU A 6 38.97 -27.73 -28.73
C GLU A 6 37.71 -28.57 -29.04
N ALA A 7 37.80 -29.91 -28.94
CA ALA A 7 36.85 -30.84 -29.56
C ALA A 7 35.49 -31.02 -28.85
N PHE A 8 35.31 -30.54 -27.62
CA PHE A 8 34.14 -30.88 -26.78
C PHE A 8 33.48 -29.70 -26.04
N ALA A 9 33.65 -28.47 -26.54
CA ALA A 9 32.89 -27.33 -26.04
C ALA A 9 31.41 -27.43 -26.47
N ARG A 10 30.53 -27.87 -25.56
CA ARG A 10 29.07 -27.89 -25.79
C ARG A 10 28.58 -26.46 -26.04
N ALA A 11 27.93 -26.24 -27.18
CA ALA A 11 27.17 -25.03 -27.43
C ALA A 11 25.88 -25.04 -26.57
N PRO A 12 25.38 -23.88 -26.12
CA PRO A 12 24.09 -23.82 -25.44
C PRO A 12 22.98 -24.31 -26.36
N ASP A 13 21.97 -24.95 -25.78
CA ASP A 13 20.71 -25.25 -26.47
C ASP A 13 19.93 -23.95 -26.73
N PRO A 14 19.00 -23.91 -27.71
CA PRO A 14 18.24 -22.69 -28.02
C PRO A 14 17.42 -22.17 -26.81
N LEU A 15 17.32 -20.84 -26.66
CA LEU A 15 16.60 -20.23 -25.54
C LEU A 15 15.12 -20.64 -25.53
N THR A 16 14.68 -21.23 -24.41
CA THR A 16 13.31 -21.72 -24.22
C THR A 16 12.40 -20.68 -23.57
N LYS A 17 11.12 -20.74 -23.93
CA LYS A 17 10.05 -19.88 -23.37
C LYS A 17 9.33 -20.48 -22.16
N ASP A 18 9.76 -21.67 -21.74
CA ASP A 18 9.04 -22.50 -20.77
C ASP A 18 9.64 -22.27 -19.38
N GLY A 19 8.82 -21.84 -18.42
CA GLY A 19 9.26 -21.41 -17.09
C GLY A 19 9.51 -19.90 -17.00
N ASP A 20 10.51 -19.50 -16.22
CA ASP A 20 10.84 -18.09 -15.99
C ASP A 20 11.88 -17.59 -17.01
N LEU A 21 11.47 -16.64 -17.86
CA LEU A 21 12.31 -16.11 -18.94
C LEU A 21 13.60 -15.45 -18.44
N ALA A 22 13.58 -14.78 -17.29
CA ALA A 22 14.77 -14.14 -16.73
C ALA A 22 15.82 -15.19 -16.28
N THR A 23 15.38 -16.26 -15.62
CA THR A 23 16.23 -17.40 -15.22
C THR A 23 16.73 -18.19 -16.44
N ASN A 24 15.87 -18.42 -17.43
CA ASN A 24 16.24 -19.10 -18.68
C ASN A 24 17.31 -18.30 -19.44
N TRP A 25 17.10 -16.98 -19.60
CA TRP A 25 18.07 -16.08 -20.22
C TRP A 25 19.40 -16.07 -19.48
N LYS A 26 19.38 -15.94 -18.15
CA LYS A 26 20.60 -15.90 -17.33
C LYS A 26 21.45 -17.17 -17.51
N SER A 27 20.82 -18.35 -17.42
CA SER A 27 21.49 -19.64 -17.62
C SER A 27 22.04 -19.76 -19.05
N TRP A 28 21.23 -19.43 -20.05
CA TRP A 28 21.62 -19.46 -21.47
C TRP A 28 22.83 -18.56 -21.76
N LYS A 29 22.83 -17.35 -21.21
CA LYS A 29 23.92 -16.36 -21.32
C LYS A 29 25.20 -16.86 -20.66
N GLU A 30 25.10 -17.53 -19.52
CA GLU A 30 26.26 -18.13 -18.84
C GLU A 30 26.87 -19.26 -19.69
N ASP A 31 26.06 -20.22 -20.17
CA ASP A 31 26.48 -21.29 -21.07
C ASP A 31 27.09 -20.75 -22.38
N PHE A 32 26.49 -19.72 -22.99
CA PHE A 32 27.00 -19.10 -24.21
C PHE A 32 28.37 -18.43 -23.99
N ILE A 33 28.55 -17.71 -22.88
CA ILE A 33 29.83 -17.07 -22.54
C ILE A 33 30.91 -18.12 -22.21
N ILE A 34 30.54 -19.25 -21.59
CA ILE A 34 31.44 -20.39 -21.37
C ILE A 34 31.85 -21.01 -22.72
N PHE A 35 30.88 -21.26 -23.62
CA PHE A 35 31.13 -21.78 -24.96
C PHE A 35 32.07 -20.87 -25.77
N LEU A 36 31.86 -19.55 -25.77
CA LEU A 36 32.74 -18.59 -26.45
C LEU A 36 34.18 -18.61 -25.90
N LYS A 37 34.35 -18.80 -24.59
CA LYS A 37 35.67 -18.90 -23.95
C LYS A 37 36.38 -20.19 -24.33
N LEU A 38 35.70 -21.34 -24.23
CA LEU A 38 36.27 -22.65 -24.51
C LEU A 38 36.62 -22.87 -25.99
N THR A 39 35.86 -22.24 -26.90
CA THR A 39 36.11 -22.28 -28.35
C THR A 39 37.01 -21.15 -28.86
N GLY A 40 37.50 -20.27 -27.98
CA GLY A 40 38.31 -19.11 -28.35
C GLY A 40 37.57 -17.98 -29.09
N TYR A 41 36.29 -18.16 -29.49
CA TYR A 41 35.47 -17.14 -30.16
C TYR A 41 35.26 -15.87 -29.32
N ILE A 42 35.48 -15.91 -28.01
CA ILE A 42 35.47 -14.71 -27.16
C ILE A 42 36.50 -13.66 -27.60
N ASN A 43 37.56 -14.07 -28.32
CA ASN A 43 38.62 -13.21 -28.83
C ASN A 43 38.39 -12.75 -30.30
N LYS A 44 37.22 -13.02 -30.87
CA LYS A 44 36.85 -12.62 -32.24
C LYS A 44 36.27 -11.20 -32.27
N PRO A 45 36.27 -10.53 -33.44
CA PRO A 45 35.53 -9.29 -33.69
C PRO A 45 34.07 -9.33 -33.18
N SER A 46 33.50 -8.16 -32.86
CA SER A 46 32.17 -8.12 -32.21
C SER A 46 31.03 -8.57 -33.14
N ASP A 47 31.20 -8.40 -34.45
CA ASP A 47 30.31 -8.84 -35.51
C ASP A 47 30.38 -10.37 -35.74
N ASP A 48 31.57 -10.97 -35.75
CA ASP A 48 31.75 -12.43 -35.68
C ASP A 48 30.99 -13.02 -34.47
N ARG A 49 31.18 -12.40 -33.29
CA ARG A 49 30.52 -12.81 -32.04
C ARG A 49 29.00 -12.57 -32.08
N ALA A 50 28.53 -11.48 -32.66
CA ALA A 50 27.11 -11.12 -32.77
C ALA A 50 26.38 -12.08 -33.71
N ASN A 51 27.00 -12.46 -34.82
CA ASN A 51 26.45 -13.45 -35.74
C ASN A 51 26.39 -14.85 -35.12
N LEU A 52 27.38 -15.23 -34.31
CA LEU A 52 27.34 -16.47 -33.53
C LEU A 52 26.27 -16.44 -32.42
N LEU A 53 26.06 -15.30 -31.75
CA LEU A 53 24.97 -15.08 -30.79
C LEU A 53 23.60 -15.26 -31.47
N LYS A 54 23.34 -14.54 -32.58
CA LYS A 54 22.12 -14.67 -33.39
C LYS A 54 21.87 -16.12 -33.83
N ASN A 55 22.92 -16.84 -34.23
CA ASN A 55 22.83 -18.24 -34.65
C ASN A 55 22.44 -19.20 -33.50
N ARG A 56 22.88 -18.95 -32.26
CA ARG A 56 22.73 -19.88 -31.13
C ARG A 56 21.56 -19.57 -30.20
N ILE A 57 21.15 -18.31 -30.07
CA ILE A 57 20.08 -17.91 -29.16
C ILE A 57 18.70 -18.46 -29.55
N GLY A 58 18.53 -18.85 -30.82
CA GLY A 58 17.30 -19.46 -31.32
C GLY A 58 16.15 -18.46 -31.51
N LYS A 59 14.97 -18.97 -31.86
CA LYS A 59 13.84 -18.13 -32.31
C LYS A 59 13.37 -17.12 -31.27
N ILE A 60 13.29 -17.50 -29.99
CA ILE A 60 12.88 -16.61 -28.90
C ILE A 60 13.85 -15.42 -28.76
N GLY A 61 15.15 -15.66 -28.88
CA GLY A 61 16.18 -14.61 -28.84
C GLY A 61 16.20 -13.74 -30.09
N ILE A 62 16.04 -14.32 -31.29
CA ILE A 62 15.91 -13.56 -32.54
C ILE A 62 14.68 -12.65 -32.50
N ASP A 63 13.55 -13.14 -31.98
CA ASP A 63 12.33 -12.35 -31.85
C ASP A 63 12.50 -11.23 -30.81
N ALA A 64 13.26 -11.46 -29.73
CA ALA A 64 13.65 -10.38 -28.81
C ALA A 64 14.51 -9.32 -29.52
N ILE A 65 15.57 -9.71 -30.24
CA ILE A 65 16.44 -8.79 -31.01
C ILE A 65 15.62 -7.98 -32.03
N GLN A 66 14.58 -8.56 -32.62
CA GLN A 66 13.69 -7.84 -33.56
C GLN A 66 12.74 -6.83 -32.90
N ASN A 67 12.45 -6.97 -31.60
CA ASN A 67 11.55 -6.08 -30.85
C ASN A 67 12.29 -5.05 -29.97
N ILE A 68 13.61 -5.17 -29.83
CA ILE A 68 14.44 -4.22 -29.08
C ILE A 68 14.67 -2.92 -29.89
N PRO A 69 14.56 -1.73 -29.26
CA PRO A 69 14.96 -0.46 -29.88
C PRO A 69 16.49 -0.30 -29.88
N PHE A 70 17.02 0.08 -31.04
CA PHE A 70 18.43 0.39 -31.28
C PHE A 70 18.55 1.80 -31.86
N ASP A 71 19.62 2.51 -31.50
CA ASP A 71 19.81 3.93 -31.87
C ASP A 71 20.68 4.08 -33.14
N ASP A 72 21.52 3.07 -33.45
CA ASP A 72 22.17 2.85 -34.75
C ASP A 72 21.92 1.38 -35.15
N GLU A 73 21.64 1.10 -36.43
CA GLU A 73 21.48 -0.28 -36.92
C GLU A 73 22.73 -1.14 -36.63
N LYS A 74 23.92 -0.53 -36.57
CA LYS A 74 25.18 -1.21 -36.23
C LYS A 74 25.20 -1.79 -34.81
N GLU A 75 24.37 -1.30 -33.89
CA GLU A 75 24.25 -1.88 -32.55
C GLU A 75 23.78 -3.35 -32.60
N LYS A 76 23.06 -3.74 -33.66
CA LYS A 76 22.61 -5.13 -33.89
C LYS A 76 23.74 -6.06 -34.32
N ASP A 77 24.91 -5.53 -34.64
CA ASP A 77 26.11 -6.26 -35.05
C ASP A 77 27.23 -6.18 -34.00
N ASP A 78 26.98 -5.62 -32.82
CA ASP A 78 27.90 -5.70 -31.68
C ASP A 78 27.36 -6.68 -30.61
N MET A 79 28.12 -7.75 -30.34
CA MET A 79 27.71 -8.76 -29.37
C MET A 79 27.59 -8.20 -27.95
N ASP A 80 28.47 -7.29 -27.54
CA ASP A 80 28.47 -6.77 -26.18
C ASP A 80 27.27 -5.83 -25.97
N ILE A 81 26.87 -5.05 -26.99
CA ILE A 81 25.63 -4.25 -26.96
C ILE A 81 24.38 -5.16 -26.96
N LEU A 82 24.33 -6.18 -27.82
CA LEU A 82 23.24 -7.16 -27.83
C LEU A 82 23.05 -7.84 -26.47
N ILE A 83 24.14 -8.27 -25.82
CA ILE A 83 24.10 -8.94 -24.51
C ILE A 83 23.60 -8.01 -23.38
N VAL A 84 23.77 -6.69 -23.50
CA VAL A 84 23.18 -5.69 -22.59
C VAL A 84 21.70 -5.49 -22.89
N LYS A 85 21.33 -5.18 -24.13
CA LYS A 85 19.91 -4.92 -24.50
C LYS A 85 19.02 -6.16 -24.28
N LEU A 86 19.56 -7.37 -24.45
CA LEU A 86 18.84 -8.63 -24.16
C LEU A 86 18.71 -8.91 -22.65
N GLU A 87 19.67 -8.46 -21.82
CA GLU A 87 19.50 -8.48 -20.36
C GLU A 87 18.34 -7.57 -19.95
N GLU A 88 18.28 -6.34 -20.48
CA GLU A 88 17.18 -5.40 -20.22
C GLU A 88 15.84 -5.88 -20.79
N TYR A 89 15.84 -6.71 -21.84
CA TYR A 89 14.61 -7.26 -22.42
C TYR A 89 14.06 -8.47 -21.63
N PHE A 90 14.91 -9.44 -21.27
CA PHE A 90 14.48 -10.64 -20.55
C PHE A 90 14.43 -10.48 -19.02
N ASN A 91 15.17 -9.52 -18.48
CA ASN A 91 15.27 -9.19 -17.05
C ASN A 91 15.12 -7.67 -16.86
N PRO A 92 13.95 -7.08 -17.22
CA PRO A 92 13.76 -5.63 -17.26
C PRO A 92 13.99 -4.98 -15.89
N PRO A 93 14.67 -3.82 -15.83
CA PRO A 93 14.96 -3.11 -14.59
C PRO A 93 13.69 -2.91 -13.75
N LYS A 94 13.61 -3.64 -12.64
CA LYS A 94 12.40 -3.66 -11.82
C LYS A 94 12.10 -2.27 -11.27
N ASN A 95 10.90 -1.77 -11.51
CA ASN A 95 10.48 -0.46 -11.04
C ASN A 95 10.49 -0.43 -9.50
N GLU A 96 11.38 0.37 -8.91
CA GLU A 96 11.58 0.50 -7.46
C GLU A 96 10.26 0.76 -6.70
N VAL A 97 9.35 1.54 -7.28
CA VAL A 97 8.04 1.85 -6.68
C VAL A 97 7.16 0.60 -6.62
N VAL A 98 7.20 -0.24 -7.65
CA VAL A 98 6.45 -1.50 -7.72
C VAL A 98 7.03 -2.54 -6.76
N GLU A 99 8.35 -2.67 -6.70
CA GLU A 99 9.01 -3.60 -5.77
C GLU A 99 8.78 -3.19 -4.31
N ARG A 100 8.92 -1.90 -3.98
CA ARG A 100 8.60 -1.36 -2.65
C ARG A 100 7.12 -1.55 -2.30
N TYR A 101 6.21 -1.34 -3.25
CA TYR A 101 4.79 -1.63 -3.04
C TYR A 101 4.55 -3.11 -2.73
N GLN A 102 5.15 -4.03 -3.49
CA GLN A 102 5.09 -5.46 -3.22
C GLN A 102 5.68 -5.83 -1.85
N PHE A 103 6.82 -5.25 -1.46
CA PHE A 103 7.42 -5.44 -0.14
C PHE A 103 6.45 -5.01 0.97
N PHE A 104 5.92 -3.78 0.90
CA PHE A 104 5.04 -3.27 1.95
C PHE A 104 3.69 -4.00 2.03
N THR A 105 3.17 -4.53 0.91
CA THR A 105 1.91 -5.32 0.85
C THR A 105 2.08 -6.82 1.09
N THR A 106 3.29 -7.37 1.11
CA THR A 106 3.52 -8.80 1.41
C THR A 106 3.13 -9.12 2.85
N CYS A 107 2.27 -10.11 3.08
CA CYS A 107 1.70 -10.39 4.39
C CYS A 107 2.09 -11.78 4.89
N LYS A 108 2.23 -11.94 6.21
CA LYS A 108 2.56 -13.22 6.84
C LYS A 108 1.43 -14.22 6.67
N LYS A 109 1.72 -15.43 6.20
CA LYS A 109 0.75 -16.53 6.09
C LYS A 109 0.43 -17.08 7.49
N PRO A 110 -0.76 -17.68 7.71
CA PRO A 110 -1.15 -18.18 9.03
C PRO A 110 -0.12 -19.13 9.67
N ASN A 111 0.38 -20.10 8.90
CA ASN A 111 1.24 -21.19 9.38
C ASN A 111 2.75 -20.94 9.18
N GLU A 112 3.15 -19.76 8.69
CA GLU A 112 4.56 -19.36 8.49
C GLU A 112 5.23 -19.07 9.85
N SER A 113 6.54 -19.28 9.99
CA SER A 113 7.29 -18.76 11.15
C SER A 113 7.52 -17.23 11.06
N ILE A 114 8.15 -16.61 12.05
CA ILE A 114 8.56 -15.19 11.92
C ILE A 114 9.84 -15.07 11.10
N GLU A 115 10.72 -16.07 11.19
CA GLU A 115 11.95 -16.22 10.41
C GLU A 115 11.67 -16.42 8.92
N GLU A 116 10.78 -17.34 8.55
CA GLU A 116 10.34 -17.51 7.15
C GLU A 116 9.82 -16.19 6.58
N HIS A 117 8.97 -15.49 7.33
CA HIS A 117 8.42 -14.22 6.89
C HIS A 117 9.51 -13.14 6.73
N ILE A 118 10.44 -13.05 7.68
CA ILE A 118 11.61 -12.15 7.60
C ILE A 118 12.45 -12.50 6.36
N ASN A 119 12.67 -13.77 6.06
CA ASN A 119 13.42 -14.21 4.89
C ASN A 119 12.70 -13.83 3.59
N VAL A 120 11.38 -14.05 3.49
CA VAL A 120 10.56 -13.59 2.36
C VAL A 120 10.63 -12.08 2.18
N LEU A 121 10.66 -11.31 3.26
CA LEU A 121 10.84 -9.86 3.21
C LEU A 121 12.27 -9.44 2.82
N LYS A 122 13.31 -10.15 3.29
CA LYS A 122 14.71 -9.92 2.87
C LYS A 122 14.92 -10.21 1.38
N GLU A 123 14.32 -11.28 0.85
CA GLU A 123 14.36 -11.57 -0.59
C GLU A 123 13.71 -10.45 -1.42
N LYS A 124 12.53 -9.96 -1.02
CA LYS A 124 11.88 -8.83 -1.70
C LYS A 124 12.62 -7.50 -1.54
N ALA A 125 13.32 -7.30 -0.42
CA ALA A 125 14.10 -6.08 -0.19
C ALA A 125 15.27 -5.89 -1.16
N LYS A 126 15.82 -6.98 -1.73
CA LYS A 126 16.96 -6.94 -2.67
C LYS A 126 16.74 -6.01 -3.87
N THR A 127 15.51 -5.95 -4.38
CA THR A 127 15.10 -5.12 -5.52
C THR A 127 14.39 -3.82 -5.11
N CYS A 128 14.34 -3.51 -3.80
CA CYS A 128 13.70 -2.30 -3.27
C CYS A 128 14.64 -1.11 -3.05
N ASN A 129 15.94 -1.23 -3.38
CA ASN A 129 16.94 -0.16 -3.16
C ASN A 129 16.88 0.41 -1.72
N PHE A 130 16.79 -0.46 -0.71
CA PHE A 130 16.75 -0.04 0.70
C PHE A 130 18.13 0.13 1.33
N ASN A 131 19.17 -0.46 0.72
CA ASN A 131 20.56 -0.40 1.18
C ASN A 131 20.64 -0.80 2.67
N ASP A 132 21.46 -0.12 3.48
CA ASP A 132 21.68 -0.43 4.90
C ASP A 132 20.40 -0.34 5.77
N MET A 133 19.36 0.34 5.28
CA MET A 133 18.07 0.48 5.99
C MET A 133 17.17 -0.76 5.88
N THR A 134 17.56 -1.79 5.13
CA THR A 134 16.77 -3.01 4.88
C THR A 134 16.18 -3.62 6.16
N ASP A 135 17.00 -3.91 7.17
CA ASP A 135 16.52 -4.54 8.41
C ASP A 135 15.65 -3.59 9.27
N SER A 136 15.82 -2.26 9.11
CA SER A 136 14.92 -1.28 9.73
C SER A 136 13.54 -1.26 9.06
N PHE A 137 13.47 -1.28 7.73
CA PHE A 137 12.18 -1.37 7.01
C PHE A 137 11.44 -2.68 7.31
N ILE A 138 12.17 -3.80 7.48
CA ILE A 138 11.59 -5.08 7.88
C ILE A 138 11.06 -5.02 9.31
N ARG A 139 11.85 -4.49 10.27
CA ARG A 139 11.41 -4.24 11.65
C ARG A 139 10.13 -3.42 11.68
N ASP A 140 10.12 -2.26 11.02
CA ASP A 140 8.99 -1.31 11.08
C ASP A 140 7.74 -1.87 10.40
N LYS A 141 7.90 -2.65 9.33
CA LYS A 141 6.82 -3.41 8.70
C LYS A 141 6.23 -4.45 9.65
N ILE A 142 7.03 -5.23 10.37
CA ILE A 142 6.53 -6.24 11.30
C ILE A 142 5.83 -5.58 12.50
N VAL A 143 6.40 -4.51 13.06
CA VAL A 143 5.76 -3.74 14.16
C VAL A 143 4.40 -3.19 13.70
N ARG A 144 4.29 -2.67 12.48
CA ARG A 144 3.04 -2.19 11.87
C ARG A 144 2.01 -3.31 11.68
N ASP A 145 2.43 -4.42 11.07
CA ASP A 145 1.55 -5.53 10.67
C ASP A 145 1.18 -6.46 11.86
N THR A 146 1.81 -6.27 13.02
CA THR A 146 1.46 -6.95 14.27
C THR A 146 0.07 -6.51 14.76
N ASN A 147 -0.89 -7.44 14.69
CA ASN A 147 -2.27 -7.24 15.15
C ASN A 147 -2.42 -7.31 16.68
N ASP A 148 -1.55 -8.06 17.37
CA ASP A 148 -1.59 -8.17 18.83
C ASP A 148 -1.10 -6.86 19.49
N LYS A 149 -1.99 -6.24 20.27
CA LYS A 149 -1.74 -4.94 20.93
C LYS A 149 -0.73 -5.03 22.07
N MET A 150 -0.61 -6.17 22.76
CA MET A 150 0.31 -6.37 23.88
C MET A 150 1.72 -6.67 23.36
N LEU A 151 1.85 -7.52 22.34
CA LEU A 151 3.11 -7.73 21.62
C LEU A 151 3.61 -6.42 20.98
N ARG A 152 2.74 -5.71 20.27
CA ARG A 152 3.11 -4.43 19.66
C ARG A 152 3.49 -3.36 20.70
N LYS A 153 2.91 -3.39 21.90
CA LYS A 153 3.38 -2.55 23.02
C LYS A 153 4.79 -2.94 23.46
N LYS A 154 5.11 -4.22 23.64
CA LYS A 154 6.47 -4.68 23.99
C LYS A 154 7.53 -4.16 23.00
N PHE A 155 7.22 -4.10 21.70
CA PHE A 155 8.12 -3.52 20.71
C PHE A 155 8.35 -2.02 20.92
N PHE A 156 7.31 -1.24 21.25
CA PHE A 156 7.45 0.19 21.54
C PHE A 156 8.13 0.51 22.89
N ASP A 157 8.03 -0.38 23.88
CA ASP A 157 8.68 -0.22 25.19
C ASP A 157 10.22 -0.41 25.11
N VAL A 158 10.76 -0.94 24.01
CA VAL A 158 12.20 -1.24 23.85
C VAL A 158 12.96 -0.12 23.14
N LYS A 159 13.91 0.49 23.87
CA LYS A 159 14.86 1.46 23.31
C LYS A 159 15.78 0.80 22.27
N ASN A 160 15.98 1.48 21.15
CA ASN A 160 16.85 1.03 20.04
C ASN A 160 16.53 -0.42 19.61
N LEU A 161 15.25 -0.66 19.29
CA LEU A 161 14.78 -1.91 18.71
C LEU A 161 15.44 -2.13 17.33
N ASP A 162 16.11 -3.27 17.19
CA ASP A 162 16.62 -3.79 15.92
C ASP A 162 15.87 -5.10 15.57
N LEU A 163 16.15 -5.65 14.39
CA LEU A 163 15.46 -6.85 13.91
C LEU A 163 15.75 -8.10 14.77
N LYS A 164 16.93 -8.20 15.38
CA LYS A 164 17.28 -9.34 16.25
C LYS A 164 16.49 -9.30 17.56
N LYS A 165 16.50 -8.14 18.24
CA LYS A 165 15.68 -7.93 19.45
C LYS A 165 14.20 -8.14 19.19
N LEU A 166 13.70 -7.77 18.00
CA LEU A 166 12.30 -8.00 17.62
C LEU A 166 11.96 -9.49 17.60
N ILE A 167 12.82 -10.34 17.01
CA ILE A 167 12.64 -11.80 16.96
C ILE A 167 12.65 -12.38 18.38
N GLU A 168 13.60 -11.97 19.22
CA GLU A 168 13.70 -12.40 20.64
C GLU A 168 12.40 -12.10 21.40
N ILE A 169 11.88 -10.86 21.30
CA ILE A 169 10.62 -10.42 21.94
C ILE A 169 9.40 -11.19 21.38
N TYR A 170 9.39 -11.51 20.08
CA TYR A 170 8.32 -12.25 19.43
C TYR A 170 8.22 -13.69 19.97
N HIS A 171 9.36 -14.38 20.11
CA HIS A 171 9.40 -15.73 20.70
C HIS A 171 9.05 -15.73 22.17
N ASP A 172 9.65 -14.85 22.97
CA ASP A 172 9.33 -14.70 24.39
C ASP A 172 7.83 -14.44 24.60
N TYR A 173 7.19 -13.68 23.71
CA TYR A 173 5.76 -13.47 23.78
C TYR A 173 4.96 -14.75 23.51
N ASN A 174 5.24 -15.45 22.41
CA ASN A 174 4.51 -16.66 22.02
C ASN A 174 4.70 -17.81 23.02
N ILE A 175 5.92 -18.00 23.53
CA ILE A 175 6.23 -18.99 24.58
C ILE A 175 5.43 -18.71 25.86
N ASN A 176 5.28 -17.43 26.24
CA ASN A 176 4.49 -17.07 27.40
C ASN A 176 2.97 -17.15 27.15
N ILE A 177 2.50 -16.86 25.93
CA ILE A 177 1.10 -17.09 25.52
C ILE A 177 0.74 -18.57 25.67
N GLU A 178 1.54 -19.49 25.14
CA GLU A 178 1.22 -20.93 25.17
C GLU A 178 1.31 -21.51 26.59
N LYS A 179 2.30 -21.10 27.39
CA LYS A 179 2.35 -21.45 28.83
C LYS A 179 1.10 -21.02 29.57
N MET A 180 0.63 -19.78 29.35
CA MET A 180 -0.61 -19.29 29.95
C MET A 180 -1.83 -20.06 29.44
N ARG A 181 -1.86 -20.44 28.15
CA ARG A 181 -2.92 -21.27 27.55
C ARG A 181 -3.06 -22.60 28.31
N GLN A 182 -1.97 -23.33 28.49
CA GLN A 182 -1.91 -24.61 29.21
C GLN A 182 -2.34 -24.51 30.67
N ILE A 183 -1.97 -23.43 31.37
CA ILE A 183 -2.43 -23.13 32.74
C ILE A 183 -3.96 -22.91 32.77
N THR A 184 -4.53 -22.20 31.79
CA THR A 184 -5.99 -21.96 31.75
C THR A 184 -6.81 -23.17 31.31
N GLU A 185 -6.22 -24.15 30.62
CA GLU A 185 -6.90 -25.40 30.23
C GLU A 185 -6.90 -26.40 31.39
N SER A 186 -5.75 -26.67 32.00
CA SER A 186 -5.62 -27.52 33.20
C SER A 186 -6.37 -27.00 34.44
N SER A 187 -6.79 -25.74 34.43
CA SER A 187 -7.67 -25.14 35.46
C SER A 187 -9.16 -25.44 35.25
N LYS A 188 -9.61 -25.82 34.03
CA LYS A 188 -11.02 -26.06 33.72
C LYS A 188 -11.48 -27.48 34.09
N GLU A 189 -10.61 -28.47 33.93
CA GLU A 189 -10.89 -29.89 34.22
C GLU A 189 -11.20 -30.18 35.70
N LYS A 190 -10.87 -29.24 36.60
CA LYS A 190 -11.06 -29.39 38.05
C LYS A 190 -12.40 -28.87 38.59
N GLN A 191 -13.32 -28.41 37.72
CA GLN A 191 -14.66 -27.98 38.14
C GLN A 191 -15.72 -29.08 37.93
N ILE A 192 -15.82 -29.98 38.90
CA ILE A 192 -16.92 -30.96 38.99
C ILE A 192 -18.24 -30.20 39.20
N PRO A 193 -19.34 -30.52 38.48
CA PRO A 193 -20.64 -29.91 38.71
C PRO A 193 -21.15 -30.19 40.13
N LYS A 194 -21.38 -29.15 40.93
CA LYS A 194 -22.10 -29.29 42.21
C LYS A 194 -23.57 -29.57 41.91
N ALA A 195 -24.11 -30.63 42.53
CA ALA A 195 -25.44 -31.14 42.26
C ALA A 195 -26.54 -30.09 42.46
N ASN A 196 -27.60 -30.17 41.63
CA ASN A 196 -28.82 -29.41 41.81
C ASN A 196 -29.39 -29.67 43.22
N LYS A 197 -29.69 -28.60 43.96
CA LYS A 197 -30.68 -28.65 45.04
C LYS A 197 -32.04 -28.29 44.48
N GLU A 198 -33.01 -29.13 44.74
CA GLU A 198 -34.39 -28.97 44.28
C GLU A 198 -35.04 -27.72 44.88
N LYS A 199 -36.04 -27.19 44.18
CA LYS A 199 -36.82 -26.04 44.62
C LYS A 199 -38.31 -26.39 44.52
N PRO A 200 -39.00 -26.67 45.65
CA PRO A 200 -40.45 -26.83 45.62
C PRO A 200 -41.10 -25.48 45.32
N ALA A 201 -42.07 -25.47 44.41
CA ALA A 201 -42.87 -24.30 44.08
C ALA A 201 -44.33 -24.72 43.86
N THR A 202 -45.12 -24.66 44.94
CA THR A 202 -46.58 -24.73 44.87
C THR A 202 -47.17 -23.43 44.31
N LYS A 203 -48.37 -23.53 43.74
CA LYS A 203 -49.15 -22.40 43.22
C LYS A 203 -49.99 -21.79 44.35
N ASP A 204 -50.39 -20.53 44.26
CA ASP A 204 -51.72 -20.16 43.74
C ASP A 204 -51.95 -18.63 43.65
N ASN A 205 -53.20 -18.20 43.41
CA ASN A 205 -53.57 -16.94 42.75
C ASN A 205 -54.32 -15.91 43.63
N LYS A 206 -54.10 -14.62 43.34
CA LYS A 206 -54.99 -13.45 43.62
C LYS A 206 -55.25 -13.14 45.11
N GLU A 207 -55.79 -11.97 45.53
CA GLU A 207 -56.52 -10.90 44.82
C GLU A 207 -56.08 -9.46 45.24
N LYS A 208 -56.95 -8.45 45.01
CA LYS A 208 -56.77 -6.99 45.19
C LYS A 208 -57.12 -6.59 46.67
N GLN A 209 -57.10 -5.33 47.14
CA GLN A 209 -57.33 -4.04 46.49
C GLN A 209 -56.97 -2.81 47.36
N ALA A 210 -56.53 -1.71 46.72
CA ALA A 210 -56.49 -0.30 47.21
C ALA A 210 -55.56 0.02 48.42
N THR A 211 -55.17 1.27 48.72
CA THR A 211 -55.57 2.63 48.22
C THR A 211 -54.35 3.56 47.97
N LYS A 212 -54.55 4.60 47.14
CA LYS A 212 -54.17 6.04 47.25
C LYS A 212 -52.92 6.49 48.05
N ASP A 213 -52.19 7.56 47.68
CA ASP A 213 -52.31 8.54 46.58
C ASP A 213 -50.98 9.34 46.41
N ASN A 214 -50.74 9.94 45.24
CA ASN A 214 -49.94 11.18 44.97
C ASN A 214 -48.43 11.29 45.41
N LYS A 215 -47.51 11.97 44.69
CA LYS A 215 -47.50 12.53 43.31
C LYS A 215 -46.05 12.81 42.84
N GLU A 216 -45.84 12.78 41.53
CA GLU A 216 -44.98 13.64 40.66
C GLU A 216 -43.81 14.50 41.24
N LYS A 217 -42.66 14.69 40.56
CA LYS A 217 -42.18 14.21 39.23
C LYS A 217 -40.67 14.45 39.03
N GLN A 218 -40.12 13.86 37.96
CA GLN A 218 -38.86 14.29 37.33
C GLN A 218 -39.04 15.64 36.61
N ALA A 219 -37.96 16.43 36.49
CA ALA A 219 -37.38 16.81 35.19
C ALA A 219 -36.12 17.70 35.34
N THR A 220 -35.21 17.61 34.38
CA THR A 220 -34.11 18.56 34.15
C THR A 220 -34.45 19.51 33.00
N LYS A 221 -33.99 20.78 33.07
CA LYS A 221 -33.40 21.54 31.93
C LYS A 221 -32.96 22.97 32.30
N ASP A 222 -31.82 23.34 31.72
CA ASP A 222 -31.32 24.65 31.24
C ASP A 222 -32.30 25.86 31.32
N ASN A 223 -31.88 27.12 31.59
CA ASN A 223 -30.76 27.84 30.95
C ASN A 223 -30.39 29.18 31.65
N LYS A 224 -29.09 29.50 31.74
CA LYS A 224 -28.41 30.76 31.31
C LYS A 224 -29.06 32.16 31.52
N GLU A 225 -28.45 33.03 32.35
CA GLU A 225 -27.74 34.29 31.96
C GLU A 225 -27.15 35.11 33.16
N LYS A 226 -25.97 35.75 32.94
CA LYS A 226 -25.45 37.09 33.39
C LYS A 226 -25.56 37.54 34.89
N GLN A 227 -24.74 38.46 35.44
CA GLN A 227 -23.65 39.34 34.94
C GLN A 227 -22.75 39.87 36.08
N ALA A 228 -21.50 40.28 35.76
CA ALA A 228 -20.69 41.33 36.44
C ALA A 228 -20.30 41.13 37.94
N THR A 229 -19.23 41.70 38.53
CA THR A 229 -18.01 42.46 38.13
C THR A 229 -16.91 42.13 39.21
N LYS A 230 -15.66 42.60 39.24
CA LYS A 230 -14.92 43.76 38.69
C LYS A 230 -13.53 43.33 38.15
N ASN A 231 -12.70 44.30 37.75
CA ASN A 231 -11.31 44.11 37.30
C ASN A 231 -10.29 44.50 38.38
N ASN A 232 -9.01 44.21 38.14
CA ASN A 232 -8.03 45.29 38.08
C ASN A 232 -7.10 45.12 36.85
N LYS A 233 -6.46 46.21 36.42
CA LYS A 233 -5.67 46.32 35.17
C LYS A 233 -4.17 46.42 35.48
N GLU A 234 -3.34 45.97 34.53
CA GLU A 234 -2.33 46.84 33.90
C GLU A 234 -1.81 46.27 32.57
N LYS A 235 -1.32 47.15 31.68
CA LYS A 235 -0.80 46.85 30.33
C LYS A 235 -0.08 48.10 29.78
N PRO A 236 1.06 47.95 29.06
CA PRO A 236 1.07 48.29 27.62
C PRO A 236 1.79 47.17 26.81
N ASP A 237 1.50 46.84 25.55
CA ASP A 237 1.37 47.64 24.31
C ASP A 237 2.64 48.38 23.87
N ASN A 238 3.34 47.86 22.86
CA ASN A 238 3.24 48.45 21.52
C ASN A 238 3.60 47.44 20.40
N LYS A 239 3.30 47.79 19.15
CA LYS A 239 3.82 47.19 17.92
C LYS A 239 5.19 47.80 17.58
N ASP A 240 5.93 47.21 16.64
CA ASP A 240 6.02 47.82 15.29
C ASP A 240 6.63 46.89 14.24
N ASN A 241 6.54 47.30 12.97
CA ASN A 241 6.82 46.49 11.78
C ASN A 241 7.82 47.20 10.86
N LYS A 242 8.88 46.54 10.37
CA LYS A 242 9.72 47.10 9.30
C LYS A 242 10.49 46.08 8.46
N GLU A 243 10.44 46.32 7.16
CA GLU A 243 11.10 45.61 6.06
C GLU A 243 12.28 46.49 5.52
N LYS A 244 13.03 45.95 4.53
CA LYS A 244 13.99 46.58 3.58
C LYS A 244 15.49 46.52 3.98
N GLN A 245 16.47 46.51 3.05
CA GLN A 245 16.53 46.25 1.59
C GLN A 245 18.02 46.04 1.19
N VAL A 246 18.29 45.34 0.09
CA VAL A 246 19.58 45.37 -0.65
C VAL A 246 19.29 45.44 -2.18
N PRO A 247 20.05 46.17 -3.04
CA PRO A 247 19.46 46.77 -4.24
C PRO A 247 20.01 46.35 -5.63
N LYS A 248 19.13 46.51 -6.64
CA LYS A 248 19.32 46.99 -8.03
C LYS A 248 20.68 46.82 -8.74
N ASN A 249 20.67 46.15 -9.92
CA ASN A 249 21.04 46.68 -11.27
C ASN A 249 21.29 45.53 -12.30
N SER A 250 21.21 45.69 -13.64
CA SER A 250 20.48 46.67 -14.49
C SER A 250 20.57 46.32 -16.00
N LYS A 251 19.53 46.65 -16.80
CA LYS A 251 19.50 46.76 -18.30
C LYS A 251 19.63 45.41 -19.06
N LYS A 252 19.16 45.25 -20.32
CA LYS A 252 18.55 46.19 -21.30
C LYS A 252 17.48 45.51 -22.19
N ASN A 253 16.64 46.33 -22.84
CA ASN A 253 15.55 46.05 -23.80
C ASN A 253 16.03 45.26 -25.06
N GLN A 254 15.22 44.69 -25.97
CA GLN A 254 13.93 45.09 -26.62
C GLN A 254 13.04 43.83 -26.88
N ALA A 255 11.70 43.84 -26.77
CA ALA A 255 10.64 44.50 -27.57
C ALA A 255 10.61 44.03 -29.05
N THR A 256 9.46 43.80 -29.70
CA THR A 256 8.03 44.09 -29.40
C THR A 256 7.21 42.79 -29.07
N LYS A 257 5.89 42.59 -29.18
CA LYS A 257 4.75 43.38 -29.74
C LYS A 257 3.34 43.02 -29.18
N ASP A 258 2.42 43.95 -29.39
CA ASP A 258 0.94 44.02 -29.33
C ASP A 258 0.13 42.69 -29.41
N SER A 259 -1.04 42.55 -28.73
CA SER A 259 -2.17 43.50 -28.79
C SER A 259 -3.19 43.40 -27.64
N LYS A 260 -3.74 44.57 -27.25
CA LYS A 260 -5.13 44.86 -26.78
C LYS A 260 -5.78 44.06 -25.63
N GLU A 261 -6.66 44.62 -24.80
CA GLU A 261 -6.99 46.01 -24.40
C GLU A 261 -7.85 45.91 -23.11
N LYS A 262 -7.69 46.79 -22.12
CA LYS A 262 -8.54 46.80 -20.90
C LYS A 262 -9.67 47.81 -21.03
N LYS A 263 -10.87 47.45 -20.59
CA LYS A 263 -11.91 48.40 -20.16
C LYS A 263 -12.52 47.96 -18.83
N GLU A 264 -12.81 48.95 -17.99
CA GLU A 264 -13.36 48.82 -16.65
C GLU A 264 -14.89 48.76 -16.70
N TYR A 265 -15.52 48.17 -15.69
CA TYR A 265 -16.96 48.30 -15.48
C TYR A 265 -17.29 48.53 -14.01
N THR A 266 -18.10 49.55 -13.76
CA THR A 266 -18.58 49.97 -12.44
C THR A 266 -19.73 49.11 -11.94
N THR A 267 -19.89 49.03 -10.62
CA THR A 267 -21.05 48.40 -9.97
C THR A 267 -22.36 49.13 -10.30
N ASN A 268 -23.41 48.38 -10.66
CA ASN A 268 -24.79 48.49 -10.14
C ASN A 268 -25.83 47.95 -11.15
N ASN A 269 -26.17 46.66 -11.04
CA ASN A 269 -27.52 46.09 -11.28
C ASN A 269 -27.44 44.55 -11.21
N PHE A 270 -27.95 43.94 -10.14
CA PHE A 270 -28.07 42.49 -10.02
C PHE A 270 -29.52 42.06 -10.32
N PRO A 271 -29.79 41.32 -11.40
CA PRO A 271 -31.06 40.60 -11.55
C PRO A 271 -31.12 39.41 -10.57
N SER A 272 -32.33 39.05 -10.14
CA SER A 272 -32.55 37.94 -9.20
C SER A 272 -32.02 36.59 -9.73
N PRO A 273 -31.55 35.67 -8.86
CA PRO A 273 -30.97 34.40 -9.29
C PRO A 273 -31.92 33.55 -10.15
N PRO A 274 -31.42 32.89 -11.22
CA PRO A 274 -32.23 31.97 -12.01
C PRO A 274 -32.74 30.80 -11.18
N GLN A 275 -34.05 30.52 -11.25
CA GLN A 275 -34.61 29.29 -10.68
C GLN A 275 -34.30 28.11 -11.60
N PHE A 276 -33.29 27.31 -11.24
CA PHE A 276 -32.91 26.14 -12.03
C PHE A 276 -34.00 25.04 -11.98
N PRO A 277 -34.47 24.53 -13.14
CA PRO A 277 -35.53 23.53 -13.17
C PRO A 277 -35.07 22.17 -12.64
N ASN A 278 -36.00 21.43 -12.03
CA ASN A 278 -35.73 20.09 -11.50
C ASN A 278 -35.25 19.12 -12.60
N PRO A 279 -34.26 18.26 -12.32
CA PRO A 279 -33.75 17.30 -13.30
C PRO A 279 -34.79 16.20 -13.60
N LYS A 280 -35.20 16.06 -14.87
CA LYS A 280 -36.14 15.04 -15.37
C LYS A 280 -35.55 13.60 -15.38
N LYS A 281 -34.63 13.27 -14.47
CA LYS A 281 -33.99 11.95 -14.35
C LYS A 281 -33.78 11.61 -12.88
N ASN A 282 -34.05 10.36 -12.51
CA ASN A 282 -33.81 9.84 -11.16
C ASN A 282 -32.31 9.93 -10.81
N CYS A 283 -32.00 10.26 -9.55
CA CYS A 283 -30.61 10.35 -9.11
C CYS A 283 -30.00 8.96 -8.94
N TRP A 284 -28.88 8.67 -9.61
CA TRP A 284 -28.18 7.38 -9.49
C TRP A 284 -27.89 6.96 -8.03
N ARG A 285 -27.76 7.89 -7.09
CA ARG A 285 -27.46 7.58 -5.67
C ARG A 285 -28.64 6.99 -4.88
N CYS A 286 -29.88 7.29 -5.26
CA CYS A 286 -31.07 6.97 -4.47
C CYS A 286 -32.32 6.58 -5.29
N ASP A 287 -32.18 6.52 -6.62
CA ASP A 287 -33.22 6.28 -7.64
C ASP A 287 -34.52 7.11 -7.48
N GLN A 288 -34.39 8.34 -6.97
CA GLN A 288 -35.50 9.29 -6.80
C GLN A 288 -35.17 10.63 -7.46
N GLN A 289 -36.22 11.39 -7.80
CA GLN A 289 -36.10 12.77 -8.27
C GLN A 289 -36.11 13.71 -7.07
N HIS A 290 -35.12 14.60 -7.00
CA HIS A 290 -34.99 15.58 -5.92
C HIS A 290 -34.19 16.81 -6.43
N PRO A 291 -34.32 17.98 -5.77
CA PRO A 291 -33.48 19.13 -6.06
C PRO A 291 -31.98 18.84 -5.93
N ILE A 292 -31.14 19.57 -6.66
CA ILE A 292 -29.69 19.44 -6.60
C ILE A 292 -29.21 19.68 -5.15
N GLY A 293 -28.32 18.82 -4.64
CA GLY A 293 -27.83 18.87 -3.26
C GLY A 293 -28.78 18.30 -2.19
N LYS A 294 -30.00 17.86 -2.52
CA LYS A 294 -30.99 17.29 -1.58
C LYS A 294 -31.17 15.76 -1.73
N CYS A 295 -30.08 15.03 -1.92
CA CYS A 295 -30.13 13.57 -2.14
C CYS A 295 -30.36 12.79 -0.83
N PRO A 296 -31.43 11.99 -0.70
CA PRO A 296 -31.71 11.19 0.51
C PRO A 296 -30.62 10.19 0.87
N ALA A 297 -29.84 9.70 -0.10
CA ALA A 297 -28.74 8.76 0.15
C ALA A 297 -27.42 9.44 0.56
N TRP A 298 -27.37 10.76 0.69
CA TRP A 298 -26.18 11.45 1.19
C TRP A 298 -25.85 11.01 2.62
N GLY A 299 -24.58 10.70 2.90
CA GLY A 299 -24.14 10.09 4.17
C GLY A 299 -24.58 8.64 4.40
N SER A 300 -25.45 8.07 3.58
CA SER A 300 -25.85 6.65 3.69
C SER A 300 -24.72 5.73 3.24
N LYS A 301 -24.52 4.61 3.95
CA LYS A 301 -23.51 3.60 3.66
C LYS A 301 -24.11 2.42 2.90
N CYS A 302 -23.50 2.04 1.79
CA CYS A 302 -23.91 0.92 0.96
C CYS A 302 -23.48 -0.42 1.57
N THR A 303 -24.43 -1.34 1.75
CA THR A 303 -24.16 -2.69 2.29
C THR A 303 -23.57 -3.67 1.27
N LYS A 304 -23.45 -3.28 -0.02
CA LYS A 304 -22.85 -4.13 -1.07
C LYS A 304 -21.36 -3.84 -1.34
N CYS A 305 -20.95 -2.58 -1.37
CA CYS A 305 -19.55 -2.18 -1.61
C CYS A 305 -18.91 -1.41 -0.45
N ASN A 306 -19.63 -1.18 0.66
CA ASN A 306 -19.15 -0.49 1.86
C ASN A 306 -18.84 1.03 1.67
N ASP A 307 -18.98 1.57 0.47
CA ASP A 307 -18.88 3.01 0.18
C ASP A 307 -20.06 3.83 0.76
N ILE A 308 -19.91 5.16 0.76
CA ILE A 308 -20.93 6.11 1.20
C ILE A 308 -21.68 6.79 0.02
N ASN A 309 -22.66 7.62 0.37
CA ASN A 309 -23.42 8.51 -0.52
C ASN A 309 -24.31 7.81 -1.56
N HIS A 310 -24.65 6.53 -1.39
CA HIS A 310 -25.68 5.87 -2.20
C HIS A 310 -26.35 4.69 -1.46
N PHE A 311 -27.55 4.29 -1.89
CA PHE A 311 -28.26 3.14 -1.34
C PHE A 311 -27.83 1.81 -1.98
N SER A 312 -27.89 0.71 -1.21
CA SER A 312 -27.48 -0.64 -1.64
C SER A 312 -28.24 -1.18 -2.87
N HIS A 313 -29.46 -0.71 -3.14
CA HIS A 313 -30.18 -1.09 -4.36
C HIS A 313 -29.64 -0.37 -5.61
N CYS A 314 -29.15 0.87 -5.46
CA CYS A 314 -28.53 1.67 -6.54
C CYS A 314 -27.07 1.28 -6.88
N CYS A 315 -26.45 0.45 -6.03
CA CYS A 315 -25.04 0.06 -6.13
C CYS A 315 -24.75 -0.78 -7.39
N LYS A 316 -24.05 -0.16 -8.35
CA LYS A 316 -23.50 -0.78 -9.58
C LYS A 316 -22.16 -1.50 -9.31
N GLY A 317 -22.09 -2.26 -8.21
CA GLY A 317 -20.83 -2.67 -7.61
C GLY A 317 -19.93 -3.53 -8.51
N PHE A 318 -18.62 -3.30 -8.45
CA PHE A 318 -17.63 -4.20 -9.01
C PHE A 318 -17.67 -5.55 -8.27
N LYS A 319 -17.59 -6.66 -9.01
CA LYS A 319 -17.30 -7.97 -8.43
C LYS A 319 -15.80 -8.11 -8.23
N THR A 320 -15.36 -8.12 -6.97
CA THR A 320 -14.00 -8.53 -6.58
C THR A 320 -14.11 -9.73 -5.65
N ASN A 321 -13.47 -10.84 -5.99
CA ASN A 321 -13.38 -12.01 -5.11
C ASN A 321 -12.68 -11.59 -3.80
N ALA A 322 -13.26 -11.95 -2.66
CA ALA A 322 -12.88 -11.35 -1.37
C ALA A 322 -11.69 -12.04 -0.67
N ASP A 323 -11.28 -13.21 -1.17
CA ASP A 323 -10.61 -14.22 -0.33
C ASP A 323 -9.10 -14.40 -0.58
N GLU A 324 -8.51 -13.77 -1.62
CA GLU A 324 -7.08 -13.91 -1.95
C GLU A 324 -6.20 -12.69 -1.62
N VAL A 325 -6.75 -11.63 -1.02
CA VAL A 325 -5.94 -10.50 -0.52
C VAL A 325 -6.09 -10.37 1.00
N ILE A 326 -5.18 -11.03 1.73
CA ILE A 326 -4.93 -10.75 3.15
C ILE A 326 -4.32 -9.35 3.27
N ASN A 327 -5.17 -8.33 3.23
CA ASN A 327 -4.80 -6.94 3.41
C ASN A 327 -4.48 -6.68 4.89
N CYS A 328 -3.21 -6.87 5.31
CA CYS A 328 -2.83 -6.84 6.73
C CYS A 328 -3.34 -5.64 7.55
N HIS A 329 -3.43 -4.43 6.96
CA HIS A 329 -3.91 -3.24 7.67
C HIS A 329 -4.74 -2.23 6.85
N LEU A 330 -5.19 -2.53 5.61
CA LEU A 330 -6.03 -1.60 4.81
C LEU A 330 -7.52 -1.56 5.24
N LYS A 331 -7.79 -1.55 6.54
CA LYS A 331 -9.10 -1.24 7.15
C LYS A 331 -8.99 0.00 8.07
N VAL A 332 -8.37 1.07 7.55
CA VAL A 332 -8.26 2.35 8.26
C VAL A 332 -9.51 3.21 8.00
N LYS A 333 -10.55 2.94 8.81
CA LYS A 333 -11.78 3.72 9.03
C LYS A 333 -12.69 3.98 7.82
#